data_AF-A0A4S2QQ49-F1
#
_entry.id   AF-A0A4S2QQ49-F1
#
_cell.length_a   1.000
_cell.length_b   1.000
_cell.length_c   1.000
_cell.angle_alpha   90.00
_cell.angle_beta   90.00
_cell.angle_gamma   90.00
#
_symmetry.space_group_name_H-M   'P 1'
#
loop_
_entity.id
_entity.type
_entity.pdbx_description
1 polymer ?
#
loop_
_entity_poly.entity_id
_entity_poly.type
_entity_poly.pdbx_seq_one_letter_code
_entity_poly.pdbx_strand_id
1 'polypeptide(L)' 'MADSGINVTFNSEISECLAGLAKIRNKPVKKLVEELMQEAIENEEDKILIERAAELNVPGAETVDLKDVKWD' A
#
# COMPACT_ATOMS: atom_id res chain seq x y z
N MET A 1 1.57 -8.50 17.63
CA MET A 1 0.40 -8.06 16.83
C MET A 1 -0.49 -9.27 16.68
N ALA A 2 -1.80 -9.12 16.91
CA ALA A 2 -2.72 -10.24 16.79
C ALA A 2 -2.76 -10.68 15.32
N ASP A 3 -2.57 -11.97 15.06
CA ASP A 3 -2.78 -12.57 13.74
C ASP A 3 -4.30 -12.60 13.50
N SER A 4 -4.87 -11.44 13.18
CA SER A 4 -6.25 -11.34 12.73
C SER A 4 -6.28 -11.87 11.30
N GLY A 5 -6.50 -13.17 11.15
CA GLY A 5 -6.69 -13.78 9.84
C GLY A 5 -7.92 -13.17 9.17
N ILE A 6 -7.72 -12.15 8.34
CA ILE A 6 -8.79 -11.50 7.59
C ILE A 6 -9.14 -12.44 6.43
N ASN A 7 -10.41 -12.81 6.32
CA ASN A 7 -10.91 -13.53 5.17
C ASN A 7 -11.51 -12.56 4.16
N VAL A 8 -10.96 -12.52 2.95
CA VAL A 8 -11.44 -11.69 1.84
C VAL A 8 -11.94 -12.60 0.73
N THR A 9 -13.18 -12.38 0.29
CA THR A 9 -13.77 -13.10 -0.85
C THR A 9 -13.85 -12.16 -2.05
N PHE A 10 -13.35 -12.62 -3.19
CA PHE A 10 -13.43 -11.89 -4.46
C PHE A 10 -14.56 -12.43 -5.33
N ASN A 11 -15.08 -11.61 -6.24
CA ASN A 11 -16.01 -12.08 -7.27
C ASN A 11 -15.29 -13.01 -8.26
N SER A 12 -16.05 -13.67 -9.15
CA SER A 12 -15.50 -14.66 -10.09
C SER A 12 -14.46 -14.06 -11.04
N GLU A 13 -14.74 -12.87 -11.59
CA GLU A 13 -13.87 -12.19 -12.54
C GLU A 13 -12.49 -11.87 -11.94
N ILE A 14 -12.49 -11.26 -10.75
CA ILE A 14 -11.24 -10.93 -10.03
C ILE A 14 -10.51 -12.22 -9.64
N SER A 15 -11.24 -13.25 -9.21
CA SER A 15 -10.66 -14.54 -8.84
C SER A 15 -9.94 -15.21 -10.03
N GLU A 16 -10.55 -15.18 -11.21
CA GLU A 16 -9.96 -15.70 -12.44
C GLU A 16 -8.70 -14.92 -12.85
N CYS A 17 -8.76 -13.58 -12.78
CA CYS A 17 -7.62 -12.71 -13.03
C CYS A 17 -6.45 -13.01 -12.09
N LEU A 18 -6.71 -13.10 -10.78
CA LEU A 18 -5.68 -13.43 -9.77
C LEU A 18 -5.07 -14.81 -10.02
N ALA A 19 -5.89 -15.81 -10.35
CA ALA A 19 -5.41 -17.14 -10.69
C ALA A 19 -4.54 -17.15 -11.97
N GLY A 20 -4.93 -16.37 -12.99
CA GLY A 20 -4.15 -16.19 -14.21
C GLY A 20 -2.80 -15.52 -13.95
N LEU A 21 -2.80 -14.42 -13.19
CA LEU A 21 -1.59 -13.70 -12.80
C LEU A 21 -0.65 -14.56 -11.95
N ALA A 22 -1.20 -15.34 -11.02
CA ALA A 22 -0.44 -16.26 -10.18
C ALA A 22 0.29 -17.31 -11.02
N LYS A 23 -0.38 -17.86 -12.05
CA LYS A 23 0.25 -18.78 -13.02
C LYS A 23 1.38 -18.11 -13.80
N ILE A 24 1.14 -16.91 -14.34
CA ILE A 24 2.15 -16.17 -15.12
C ILE A 24 3.40 -15.87 -14.28
N ARG A 25 3.19 -15.47 -13.01
CA ARG A 25 4.29 -15.14 -12.08
C ARG A 25 4.88 -16.37 -11.38
N ASN A 26 4.34 -17.56 -11.63
CA ASN A 26 4.71 -18.81 -10.98
C ASN A 26 4.72 -18.70 -9.44
N LYS A 27 3.62 -18.16 -8.88
CA LYS A 27 3.44 -17.98 -7.43
C LYS A 27 2.10 -18.57 -6.97
N PRO A 28 1.97 -19.01 -5.70
CA PRO A 28 0.68 -19.29 -5.11
C PRO A 28 -0.20 -18.03 -5.09
N VAL A 29 -1.51 -18.19 -5.33
CA VAL A 29 -2.48 -17.07 -5.34
C VAL A 29 -2.42 -16.28 -4.03
N LYS A 30 -2.37 -16.96 -2.87
CA LYS A 30 -2.27 -16.31 -1.56
C LYS A 30 -1.07 -15.36 -1.48
N LYS A 31 0.12 -15.83 -1.86
CA LYS A 31 1.35 -15.04 -1.83
C LYS A 31 1.28 -13.84 -2.78
N LEU A 32 0.70 -14.04 -3.97
CA LEU A 32 0.49 -12.94 -4.91
C LEU A 32 -0.44 -11.86 -4.32
N VAL A 33 -1.54 -12.26 -3.70
CA VAL A 33 -2.50 -11.33 -3.08
C VAL A 33 -1.87 -10.55 -1.93
N GLU A 34 -1.06 -11.20 -1.09
CA GLU A 34 -0.32 -10.53 -0.02
C GLU A 34 0.63 -9.46 -0.57
N GLU A 35 1.42 -9.78 -1.60
CA GLU A 35 2.32 -8.82 -2.25
C GLU A 35 1.57 -7.65 -2.88
N LEU A 36 0.49 -7.91 -3.61
CA LEU A 36 -0.33 -6.87 -4.24
C LEU A 36 -1.02 -5.97 -3.21
N MET A 37 -1.48 -6.54 -2.09
CA MET A 37 -2.11 -5.76 -1.03
C MET A 37 -1.10 -4.88 -0.32
N GLN A 38 0.11 -5.39 -0.06
CA GLN A 38 1.19 -4.59 0.50
C GLN A 38 1.55 -3.41 -0.40
N GLU A 39 1.74 -3.66 -1.71
CA GLU A 39 2.01 -2.60 -2.68
C GLU A 39 0.88 -1.57 -2.75
N ALA A 40 -0.38 -2.00 -2.67
CA ALA A 40 -1.53 -1.10 -2.64
C ALA A 40 -1.56 -0.22 -1.38
N ILE A 41 -1.22 -0.78 -0.21
CA ILE A 41 -1.15 -0.03 1.06
C ILE A 41 -0.03 1.00 0.99
N GLU A 42 1.18 0.59 0.59
CA GLU A 42 2.34 1.48 0.48
C GLU A 42 2.05 2.65 -0.49
N ASN A 43 1.43 2.37 -1.64
CA ASN A 43 1.05 3.40 -2.61
C ASN A 43 -0.03 4.37 -2.08
N GLU A 44 -1.00 3.88 -1.29
CA GLU A 44 -2.02 4.75 -0.68
C GLU A 44 -1.41 5.63 0.41
N GLU A 45 -0.49 5.10 1.21
CA GLU A 45 0.28 5.88 2.20
C GLU A 45 1.10 6.99 1.53
N ASP A 46 1.83 6.66 0.46
CA ASP A 46 2.61 7.63 -0.32
C ASP A 46 1.71 8.73 -0.90
N LYS A 47 0.55 8.36 -1.44
CA LYS A 47 -0.41 9.33 -1.98
C LYS A 47 -0.91 10.28 -0.89
N ILE A 48 -1.29 9.77 0.28
CA ILE A 48 -1.71 10.59 1.42
C ILE A 48 -0.61 11.56 1.83
N LEU A 49 0.65 11.10 1.89
CA LEU A 49 1.80 11.94 2.21
C LEU A 49 2.02 13.05 1.18
N ILE A 50 1.90 12.74 -0.11
CA ILE A 50 2.02 13.72 -1.20
C ILE A 50 0.91 14.77 -1.12
N GLU A 51 -0.34 14.35 -0.91
CA GLU A 51 -1.48 15.25 -0.77
C GLU A 51 -1.28 16.20 0.42
N ARG A 52 -0.85 15.67 1.57
CA ARG A 52 -0.51 16.49 2.75
C ARG A 52 0.65 17.45 2.50
N ALA A 53 1.71 16.99 1.84
CA ALA A 53 2.84 17.84 1.50
C ALA A 53 2.42 18.99 0.58
N ALA A 54 1.52 18.73 -0.38
CA ALA A 54 0.97 19.76 -1.25
C ALA A 54 0.13 20.80 -0.49
N GLU A 55 -0.69 20.37 0.47
CA GLU A 55 -1.46 21.28 1.35
C GLU A 55 -0.56 22.18 2.20
N LEU A 56 0.55 21.64 2.70
CA LEU A 56 1.49 22.34 3.58
C LEU A 56 2.51 23.20 2.83
N ASN A 57 2.68 23.00 1.52
CA ASN A 57 3.62 23.75 0.68
C ASN A 57 3.06 25.14 0.29
N VAL A 58 2.93 26.01 1.29
CA VAL A 58 2.43 27.38 1.15
C VAL A 58 3.57 28.42 1.29
N PRO A 59 3.44 29.63 0.73
CA PRO A 59 4.43 30.68 0.89
C PRO A 59 4.68 31.01 2.37
N GLY A 60 5.94 30.92 2.80
CA GLY A 60 6.33 31.14 4.20
C GLY A 60 6.30 29.89 5.08
N ALA A 61 6.00 28.72 4.52
CA ALA A 61 6.14 27.45 5.23
C ALA A 61 7.60 27.20 5.64
N GLU A 62 7.79 26.74 6.87
CA GLU A 62 9.09 26.31 7.37
C GLU A 62 9.46 24.95 6.76
N THR A 63 10.67 24.84 6.21
CA THR A 63 11.20 23.56 5.76
C THR A 63 11.99 22.94 6.91
N VAL A 64 11.56 21.76 7.35
CA VAL A 64 12.23 21.00 8.42
C VAL A 64 12.96 19.82 7.78
N ASP A 65 14.26 19.70 8.04
CA ASP A 65 15.02 18.54 7.59
C ASP A 65 14.59 17.29 8.37
N LEU A 66 14.52 16.14 7.68
CA LEU A 66 14.09 14.87 8.29
C LEU A 66 14.89 14.50 9.56
N LYS A 67 16.18 14.84 9.59
CA LYS A 67 17.10 14.58 10.72
C LYS A 67 16.73 15.34 12.00
N ASP A 68 15.98 16.44 11.87
CA ASP A 68 15.59 17.32 12.97
C ASP A 68 14.21 16.94 13.52
N VAL A 69 13.50 16.03 12.84
CA VAL A 69 12.22 15.48 13.31
C VAL A 69 12.49 14.36 14.31
N LYS A 70 12.00 14.52 15.54
CA LYS A 70 12.00 13.45 16.54
C LYS A 70 10.79 12.55 16.33
N TRP A 71 11.03 11.39 15.76
CA TRP A 71 10.05 10.32 15.62
C TRP A 71 10.10 9.49 16.91
N ASP A 72 9.16 9.73 17.83
CA ASP A 72 8.95 8.89 19.02
C ASP A 72 8.21 7.59 18.66
#